data_AF-A0A940VC76-F1
#
_entry.id   AF-A0A940VC76-F1
#
_cell.length_a   1.000
_cell.length_b   1.000
_cell.length_c   1.000
_cell.angle_alpha   90.00
_cell.angle_beta   90.00
_cell.angle_gamma   90.00
#
_symmetry.space_group_name_H-M   'P 1'
#
loop_
_entity.id
_entity.type
_entity.pdbx_description
1 polymer ?
#
loop_
_entity_poly.entity_id
_entity_poly.type
_entity_poly.pdbx_seq_one_letter_code
_entity_poly.pdbx_strand_id
1 'polypeptide(L)'
;FDFIEREQIDRACFYHLVYSGRGGQIAGDDLSREETRQALDIILERTEDFHRRGLNKEILTVDNHVDGIYLYMKLLAKDPARAEKVLRLLTWNGGGMYSSGVGIADIDFLGNVHADQFWMHHSFGSVRERPFSEIWTDTADPLMAGLKNRRAKIKGRCAPGICKWFDACGGAMRVRADLVYSDPWAPEPACYLTDEEIGFTPEKQKLVRARGEDFPMPEFSRPPRTAPPRISDIPPSISCTGGTEA
;
A
#
# COMPACT_ATOMS: atom_id res chain seq x y z
N PHE A 1 -6.55 12.41 15.08
CA PHE A 1 -6.68 13.79 14.57
C PHE A 1 -6.64 14.82 15.68
N ASP A 2 -7.31 14.61 16.81
CA ASP A 2 -7.21 15.54 17.95
C ASP A 2 -5.77 15.72 18.45
N PHE A 3 -4.96 14.65 18.44
CA PHE A 3 -3.51 14.74 18.70
C PHE A 3 -2.78 15.65 17.71
N ILE A 4 -3.03 15.48 16.40
CA ILE A 4 -2.41 16.29 15.34
C ILE A 4 -2.75 17.78 15.55
N GLU A 5 -4.00 18.08 15.89
CA GLU A 5 -4.45 19.44 16.15
C GLU A 5 -3.83 20.01 17.43
N ARG A 6 -3.90 19.27 18.55
CA ARG A 6 -3.41 19.71 19.86
C ARG A 6 -1.91 19.97 19.87
N GLU A 7 -1.13 19.06 19.28
CA GLU A 7 0.33 19.20 19.19
C GLU A 7 0.76 20.08 18.00
N GLN A 8 -0.20 20.71 17.30
CA GLN A 8 0.05 21.60 16.15
C GLN A 8 0.91 20.96 15.05
N ILE A 9 0.78 19.65 14.83
CA ILE A 9 1.51 18.93 13.79
C ILE A 9 0.99 19.36 12.43
N ASP A 10 1.86 19.82 11.55
CA ASP A 10 1.46 20.32 10.23
C ASP A 10 1.31 19.22 9.17
N ARG A 11 2.05 18.11 9.33
CA ARG A 11 2.04 17.00 8.38
C ARG A 11 1.89 15.66 9.09
N ALA A 12 0.95 14.84 8.63
CA ALA A 12 0.77 13.48 9.12
C ALA A 12 0.60 12.49 7.95
N CYS A 13 1.34 11.39 8.02
CA CYS A 13 1.27 10.31 7.04
C CYS A 13 0.68 9.05 7.68
N PHE A 14 -0.32 8.47 7.04
CA PHE A 14 -0.93 7.19 7.41
C PHE A 14 -0.45 6.13 6.44
N TYR A 15 0.39 5.21 6.93
CA TYR A 15 0.96 4.14 6.12
C TYR A 15 0.11 2.89 6.20
N HIS A 16 -0.21 2.32 5.04
CA HIS A 16 -0.72 0.94 4.97
C HIS A 16 0.42 -0.03 5.26
N LEU A 17 0.15 -1.10 5.99
CA LEU A 17 1.17 -2.08 6.31
C LEU A 17 1.73 -2.73 5.03
N VAL A 18 3.05 -2.82 4.92
CA VAL A 18 3.74 -3.62 3.91
C VAL A 18 4.35 -4.81 4.63
N TYR A 19 3.97 -6.03 4.23
CA TYR A 19 4.28 -7.27 4.95
C TYR A 19 5.73 -7.74 4.76
N SER A 20 6.66 -6.85 4.42
CA SER A 20 8.08 -7.17 4.21
C SER A 20 8.92 -6.93 5.46
N GLY A 21 10.09 -7.58 5.53
CA GLY A 21 11.01 -7.47 6.66
C GLY A 21 10.31 -7.73 8.00
N ARG A 22 10.45 -6.80 8.95
CA ARG A 22 9.80 -6.90 10.28
C ARG A 22 8.27 -6.84 10.21
N GLY A 23 7.69 -6.25 9.16
CA GLY A 23 6.24 -6.17 8.95
C GLY A 23 5.58 -7.53 8.75
N GLY A 24 6.32 -8.54 8.29
CA GLY A 24 5.78 -9.90 8.09
C GLY A 24 5.26 -10.54 9.38
N GLN A 25 5.86 -10.22 10.54
CA GLN A 25 5.43 -10.77 11.84
C GLN A 25 4.07 -10.24 12.31
N ILE A 26 3.64 -9.10 11.76
CA ILE A 26 2.38 -8.43 12.10
C ILE A 26 1.41 -8.39 10.90
N ALA A 27 1.65 -9.20 9.86
CA ALA A 27 0.75 -9.25 8.70
C ALA A 27 -0.68 -9.66 9.09
N GLY A 28 -0.84 -10.55 10.08
CA GLY A 28 -2.15 -10.93 10.63
C GLY A 28 -2.81 -9.87 11.52
N ASP A 29 -2.11 -8.76 11.81
CA ASP A 29 -2.62 -7.63 12.57
C ASP A 29 -3.14 -6.49 11.67
N ASP A 30 -3.07 -6.66 10.35
CA ASP A 30 -3.56 -5.68 9.38
C ASP A 30 -5.09 -5.54 9.44
N LEU A 31 -5.57 -4.42 8.91
CA LEU A 31 -6.99 -4.11 8.86
C LEU A 31 -7.72 -4.98 7.83
N SER A 32 -8.95 -5.36 8.16
CA SER A 32 -9.90 -5.85 7.16
C SER A 32 -10.19 -4.79 6.10
N ARG A 33 -10.83 -5.19 4.99
CA ARG A 33 -11.21 -4.25 3.93
C ARG A 33 -12.20 -3.22 4.46
N GLU A 34 -13.13 -3.66 5.30
CA GLU A 34 -14.14 -2.85 5.95
C GLU A 34 -13.50 -1.84 6.92
N GLU A 35 -12.59 -2.30 7.78
CA GLU A 35 -11.86 -1.41 8.70
C GLU A 35 -10.99 -0.42 7.95
N THR A 36 -10.33 -0.83 6.85
CA THR A 36 -9.55 0.06 5.99
C THR A 36 -10.44 1.17 5.44
N ARG A 37 -11.65 0.84 4.95
CA ARG A 37 -12.61 1.84 4.46
C ARG A 37 -13.04 2.80 5.55
N GLN A 38 -13.34 2.29 6.75
CA GLN A 38 -13.71 3.12 7.90
C GLN A 38 -12.57 4.07 8.30
N ALA A 39 -11.33 3.58 8.33
CA ALA A 39 -10.16 4.40 8.60
C ALA A 39 -9.99 5.51 7.55
N LEU A 40 -10.14 5.18 6.26
CA LEU A 40 -10.08 6.16 5.18
C LEU A 40 -11.21 7.19 5.26
N ASP A 41 -12.43 6.77 5.59
CA ASP A 41 -13.55 7.69 5.80
C ASP A 41 -13.27 8.70 6.91
N ILE A 42 -12.72 8.25 8.05
CA ILE A 42 -12.29 9.12 9.14
C ILE A 42 -11.19 10.08 8.68
N ILE A 43 -10.17 9.58 7.98
CA ILE A 43 -9.07 10.41 7.47
C ILE A 43 -9.60 11.51 6.56
N LEU A 44 -10.47 11.17 5.61
CA LEU A 44 -11.06 12.12 4.67
C LEU A 44 -11.93 13.16 5.38
N GLU A 45 -12.82 12.73 6.28
CA GLU A 45 -13.71 13.63 7.03
C GLU A 45 -12.93 14.60 7.91
N ARG A 46 -11.94 14.11 8.65
CA ARG A 46 -11.14 14.95 9.54
C ARG A 46 -10.21 15.90 8.77
N THR A 47 -9.73 15.49 7.60
CA THR A 47 -8.96 16.37 6.70
C THR A 47 -9.84 17.48 6.13
N GLU A 48 -11.07 17.16 5.72
CA GLU A 48 -12.06 18.14 5.25
C GLU A 48 -12.44 19.13 6.37
N ASP A 49 -12.60 18.67 7.61
CA ASP A 49 -12.84 19.53 8.77
C ASP A 49 -11.70 20.53 9.02
N PHE A 50 -10.45 20.06 9.01
CA PHE A 50 -9.29 20.94 9.14
C PHE A 50 -9.29 22.02 8.06
N HIS A 51 -9.50 21.65 6.80
CA HIS A 51 -9.55 22.60 5.70
C HIS A 51 -10.68 23.63 5.88
N ARG A 52 -11.89 23.18 6.23
CA ARG A 52 -13.05 24.05 6.47
C ARG A 52 -12.82 25.05 7.60
N ARG A 53 -12.07 24.66 8.62
CA ARG A 53 -11.72 25.51 9.77
C ARG A 53 -10.48 26.39 9.51
N GLY A 54 -9.90 26.36 8.31
CA GLY A 54 -8.70 27.12 7.97
C GLY A 54 -7.42 26.61 8.64
N LEU A 55 -7.43 25.37 9.13
CA LEU A 55 -6.26 24.71 9.71
C LEU A 55 -5.45 24.10 8.55
N ASN A 56 -4.31 24.72 8.25
CA ASN A 56 -3.41 24.23 7.20
C ASN A 56 -2.70 22.95 7.67
N LYS A 57 -3.19 21.80 7.23
CA LYS A 57 -2.68 20.47 7.58
C LYS A 57 -2.48 19.64 6.31
N GLU A 58 -1.32 19.01 6.18
CA GLU A 58 -1.00 18.09 5.09
C GLU A 58 -1.20 16.65 5.57
N ILE A 59 -2.23 16.00 5.05
CA ILE A 59 -2.57 14.62 5.41
C ILE A 59 -2.31 13.72 4.20
N LEU A 60 -1.47 12.71 4.39
CA LEU A 60 -1.10 11.75 3.36
C LEU A 60 -1.53 10.35 3.77
N THR A 61 -2.00 9.58 2.79
CA THR A 61 -2.03 8.12 2.91
C THR A 61 -0.96 7.54 1.99
N VAL A 62 -0.28 6.51 2.46
CA VAL A 62 0.96 6.01 1.83
C VAL A 62 0.93 4.49 1.68
N ASP A 63 1.61 3.99 0.66
CA ASP A 63 1.74 2.59 0.29
C ASP A 63 0.47 1.90 -0.24
N ASN A 64 -0.64 2.60 -0.45
CA ASN A 64 -1.81 2.02 -1.13
C ASN A 64 -2.44 2.99 -2.13
N HIS A 65 -2.13 2.81 -3.42
CA HIS A 65 -2.65 3.65 -4.50
C HIS A 65 -4.17 3.54 -4.70
N VAL A 66 -4.80 2.53 -4.09
CA VAL A 66 -6.26 2.37 -4.06
C VAL A 66 -6.95 3.54 -3.36
N ASP A 67 -6.28 4.18 -2.40
CA ASP A 67 -6.80 5.33 -1.65
C ASP A 67 -7.15 6.51 -2.55
N GLY A 68 -6.37 6.75 -3.61
CA GLY A 68 -6.65 7.80 -4.59
C GLY A 68 -7.97 7.55 -5.35
N ILE A 69 -8.22 6.28 -5.72
CA ILE A 69 -9.49 5.89 -6.37
C ILE A 69 -10.65 6.03 -5.39
N TYR A 70 -10.45 5.64 -4.13
CA TYR A 70 -11.48 5.76 -3.11
C TYR A 70 -11.85 7.22 -2.84
N LEU A 71 -10.86 8.10 -2.73
CA LEU A 71 -11.05 9.55 -2.67
C LEU A 71 -11.83 10.06 -3.89
N TYR A 72 -11.46 9.62 -5.10
CA TYR A 72 -12.20 9.98 -6.32
C TYR A 72 -13.68 9.59 -6.23
N MET A 73 -14.00 8.37 -5.78
CA MET A 73 -15.39 7.92 -5.66
C MET A 73 -16.18 8.74 -4.64
N LYS A 74 -15.56 9.13 -3.51
CA LYS A 74 -16.18 10.02 -2.51
C LYS A 74 -16.40 11.43 -3.06
N LEU A 75 -15.44 11.96 -3.83
CA LEU A 75 -15.56 13.25 -4.48
C LEU A 75 -16.62 13.25 -5.58
N LEU A 76 -16.77 12.16 -6.32
CA LEU A 76 -17.76 12.07 -7.41
C LEU A 76 -19.19 12.30 -6.90
N ALA A 77 -19.49 11.88 -5.67
CA ALA A 77 -20.79 12.11 -5.04
C ALA A 77 -21.02 13.56 -4.57
N LYS A 78 -19.95 14.35 -4.40
CA LYS A 78 -19.99 15.72 -3.85
C LYS A 78 -19.78 16.80 -4.91
N ASP A 79 -18.76 16.63 -5.75
CA ASP A 79 -18.31 17.57 -6.77
C ASP A 79 -17.76 16.80 -7.99
N PRO A 80 -18.64 16.46 -8.96
CA PRO A 80 -18.25 15.69 -10.13
C PRO A 80 -17.17 16.37 -10.99
N ALA A 81 -17.19 17.71 -11.08
CA ALA A 81 -16.23 18.46 -11.89
C ALA A 81 -14.82 18.40 -11.28
N ARG A 82 -14.71 18.46 -9.95
CA ARG A 82 -13.44 18.28 -9.26
C ARG A 82 -12.99 16.82 -9.26
N ALA A 83 -13.92 15.87 -9.13
CA ALA A 83 -13.61 14.45 -9.21
C ALA A 83 -12.95 14.10 -10.56
N GLU A 84 -13.46 14.62 -11.68
CA GLU A 84 -12.86 14.39 -12.99
C GLU A 84 -11.41 14.90 -13.08
N LYS A 85 -11.12 16.06 -12.48
CA LYS A 85 -9.75 16.60 -12.40
C LYS A 85 -8.84 15.69 -11.57
N VAL A 86 -9.32 15.21 -10.43
CA VAL A 86 -8.57 14.28 -9.57
C VAL A 86 -8.27 12.97 -10.30
N LEU A 87 -9.25 12.41 -11.02
CA LEU A 87 -9.03 11.20 -11.81
C LEU A 87 -7.97 11.42 -12.89
N ARG A 88 -7.99 12.56 -13.60
CA ARG A 88 -6.95 12.89 -14.58
C ARG A 88 -5.56 12.92 -13.95
N LEU A 89 -5.42 13.50 -12.75
CA LEU A 89 -4.14 13.54 -12.03
C LEU A 89 -3.68 12.15 -11.58
N LEU A 90 -4.58 11.31 -11.07
CA LEU A 90 -4.27 9.94 -10.66
C LEU A 90 -3.84 9.09 -11.85
N THR A 91 -4.55 9.17 -12.98
CA THR A 91 -4.18 8.45 -14.21
C THR A 91 -2.85 8.94 -14.78
N TRP A 92 -2.57 10.25 -14.74
CA TRP A 92 -1.26 10.78 -15.13
C TRP A 92 -0.13 10.29 -14.21
N ASN A 93 -0.39 10.22 -12.90
CA ASN A 93 0.56 9.66 -11.93
C ASN A 93 0.80 8.16 -12.14
N GLY A 94 -0.18 7.39 -12.62
CA GLY A 94 -0.06 5.96 -12.92
C GLY A 94 0.09 5.04 -11.70
N GLY A 95 0.13 5.61 -10.50
CA GLY A 95 0.29 4.91 -9.23
C GLY A 95 1.48 3.96 -9.22
N GLY A 96 1.23 2.69 -8.90
CA GLY A 96 2.26 1.67 -8.87
C GLY A 96 3.01 1.51 -10.20
N MET A 97 2.42 1.89 -11.34
CA MET A 97 3.03 1.70 -12.67
C MET A 97 4.44 2.28 -12.78
N TYR A 98 4.69 3.40 -12.10
CA TYR A 98 5.95 4.14 -12.13
C TYR A 98 6.68 4.16 -10.77
N SER A 99 6.34 3.24 -9.87
CA SER A 99 6.95 3.14 -8.54
C SER A 99 8.15 2.17 -8.55
N SER A 100 8.09 1.06 -7.82
CA SER A 100 9.16 0.06 -7.64
C SER A 100 9.77 -0.42 -8.97
N GLY A 101 11.10 -0.37 -9.10
CA GLY A 101 11.80 -0.86 -10.29
C GLY A 101 11.75 0.07 -11.50
N VAL A 102 11.07 1.22 -11.38
CA VAL A 102 10.86 2.20 -12.46
C VAL A 102 11.27 3.60 -12.01
N GLY A 103 10.47 4.25 -11.17
CA GLY A 103 10.71 5.59 -10.65
C GLY A 103 11.34 5.62 -9.26
N ILE A 104 11.30 4.49 -8.56
CA ILE A 104 11.93 4.30 -7.24
C ILE A 104 12.94 3.17 -7.35
N ALA A 105 14.10 3.37 -6.73
CA ALA A 105 15.13 2.38 -6.46
C ALA A 105 15.58 2.54 -5.01
N ASP A 106 16.10 1.48 -4.41
CA ASP A 106 16.77 1.54 -3.11
C ASP A 106 18.19 0.98 -3.22
N ILE A 107 19.14 1.61 -2.53
CA ILE A 107 20.52 1.13 -2.42
C ILE A 107 20.78 0.94 -0.93
N ASP A 108 20.88 -0.32 -0.50
CA ASP A 108 21.02 -0.63 0.92
C ASP A 108 22.39 -0.22 1.48
N PHE A 109 22.56 -0.38 2.80
CA PHE A 109 23.80 -0.05 3.52
C PHE A 109 25.01 -0.93 3.13
N LEU A 110 24.80 -2.04 2.40
CA LEU A 110 25.84 -2.88 1.83
C LEU A 110 26.14 -2.53 0.36
N GLY A 111 25.35 -1.65 -0.25
CA GLY A 111 25.44 -1.24 -1.64
C GLY A 111 24.64 -2.10 -2.62
N ASN A 112 23.76 -2.99 -2.14
CA ASN A 112 22.86 -3.76 -2.98
C ASN A 112 21.73 -2.90 -3.53
N VAL A 113 21.34 -3.13 -4.78
CA VAL A 113 20.26 -2.39 -5.45
C VAL A 113 18.96 -3.18 -5.41
N HIS A 114 17.91 -2.57 -4.89
CA HIS A 114 16.57 -3.14 -4.76
C HIS A 114 15.54 -2.31 -5.55
N ALA A 115 14.36 -2.89 -5.81
CA ALA A 115 13.30 -2.19 -6.52
C ALA A 115 12.70 -1.04 -5.72
N ASP A 116 12.68 -1.17 -4.39
CA ASP A 116 12.41 -0.13 -3.40
C ASP A 116 12.81 -0.67 -2.00
N GLN A 117 12.61 0.13 -0.95
CA GLN A 117 12.95 -0.20 0.44
C GLN A 117 12.27 -1.46 1.02
N PHE A 118 11.25 -2.00 0.35
CA PHE A 118 10.52 -3.19 0.79
C PHE A 118 11.01 -4.47 0.13
N TRP A 119 11.87 -4.39 -0.90
CA TRP A 119 12.42 -5.52 -1.64
C TRP A 119 13.76 -6.03 -1.10
N MET A 120 14.02 -5.86 0.20
CA MET A 120 15.29 -6.25 0.83
C MET A 120 15.65 -7.73 0.66
N HIS A 121 14.70 -8.60 0.32
CA HIS A 121 14.93 -10.03 0.03
C HIS A 121 15.40 -10.31 -1.40
N HIS A 122 15.35 -9.34 -2.32
CA HIS A 122 15.74 -9.49 -3.72
C HIS A 122 16.64 -8.34 -4.19
N SER A 123 17.88 -8.64 -4.55
CA SER A 123 18.86 -7.66 -5.07
C SER A 123 19.08 -7.85 -6.57
N PHE A 124 19.22 -6.75 -7.30
CA PHE A 124 19.58 -6.74 -8.73
C PHE A 124 21.10 -6.65 -8.96
N GLY A 125 21.90 -6.64 -7.89
CA GLY A 125 23.35 -6.50 -7.91
C GLY A 125 23.84 -5.41 -6.96
N SER A 126 25.15 -5.17 -6.95
CA SER A 126 25.77 -4.18 -6.05
C SER A 126 26.48 -3.05 -6.81
N VAL A 127 26.31 -1.81 -6.34
CA VAL A 127 27.04 -0.65 -6.85
C VAL A 127 28.54 -0.70 -6.55
N ARG A 128 28.96 -1.64 -5.70
CA ARG A 128 30.37 -1.93 -5.42
C ARG A 128 31.03 -2.75 -6.51
N GLU A 129 30.24 -3.40 -7.37
CA GLU A 129 30.69 -4.32 -8.42
C GLU A 129 30.50 -3.73 -9.82
N ARG A 130 29.37 -3.05 -10.06
CA ARG A 130 29.04 -2.43 -11.35
C ARG A 130 28.32 -1.09 -11.17
N PRO A 131 28.40 -0.14 -12.12
CA PRO A 131 27.69 1.13 -12.04
C PRO A 131 26.18 0.95 -11.89
N PHE A 132 25.54 1.81 -11.08
CA PHE A 132 24.08 1.78 -10.89
C PHE A 132 23.32 1.87 -12.22
N SER A 133 23.80 2.66 -13.19
CA SER A 133 23.17 2.79 -14.50
C SER A 133 23.10 1.47 -15.27
N GLU A 134 24.10 0.60 -15.12
CA GLU A 134 24.10 -0.73 -15.74
C GLU A 134 23.14 -1.65 -15.01
N ILE A 135 23.20 -1.71 -13.67
CA ILE A 135 22.25 -2.50 -12.85
C ILE A 135 20.80 -2.11 -13.15
N TRP A 136 20.52 -0.81 -13.17
CA TRP A 136 19.15 -0.31 -13.24
C TRP A 136 18.50 -0.48 -14.62
N THR A 137 19.31 -0.58 -15.67
CA THR A 137 18.84 -0.80 -17.05
C THR A 137 18.88 -2.27 -17.48
N ASP A 138 19.59 -3.11 -16.74
CA ASP A 138 19.68 -4.55 -16.99
C ASP A 138 18.36 -5.26 -16.67
N THR A 139 17.72 -5.83 -17.70
CA THR A 139 16.49 -6.61 -17.59
C THR A 139 16.71 -8.11 -17.74
N ALA A 140 17.93 -8.61 -17.49
CA ALA A 140 18.19 -10.04 -17.42
C ALA A 140 17.49 -10.68 -16.21
N ASP A 141 17.32 -9.92 -15.13
CA ASP A 141 16.51 -10.32 -13.98
C ASP A 141 15.00 -10.31 -14.34
N PRO A 142 14.28 -11.44 -14.19
CA PRO A 142 12.85 -11.52 -14.53
C PRO A 142 11.94 -10.57 -13.75
N LEU A 143 12.28 -10.27 -12.49
CA LEU A 143 11.55 -9.31 -11.67
C LEU A 143 11.78 -7.89 -12.19
N MET A 144 13.02 -7.49 -12.47
CA MET A 144 13.31 -6.17 -13.04
C MET A 144 12.60 -5.98 -14.39
N ALA A 145 12.72 -6.97 -15.29
CA ALA A 145 12.03 -6.98 -16.58
C ALA A 145 10.51 -6.86 -16.42
N GLY A 146 9.95 -7.58 -15.44
CA GLY A 146 8.54 -7.56 -15.12
C GLY A 146 8.07 -6.24 -14.52
N LEU A 147 8.83 -5.61 -13.63
CA LEU A 147 8.48 -4.32 -13.01
C LEU A 147 8.43 -3.21 -14.05
N LYS A 148 9.44 -3.15 -14.94
CA LYS A 148 9.48 -2.19 -16.06
C LYS A 148 8.41 -2.43 -17.13
N ASN A 149 7.84 -3.64 -17.20
CA ASN A 149 6.74 -3.99 -18.10
C ASN A 149 5.50 -4.50 -17.35
N ARG A 150 5.22 -3.94 -16.16
CA ARG A 150 4.22 -4.51 -15.25
C ARG A 150 2.82 -4.58 -15.83
N ARG A 151 2.46 -3.63 -16.72
CA ARG A 151 1.17 -3.63 -17.43
C ARG A 151 0.92 -4.96 -18.15
N ALA A 152 1.93 -5.56 -18.78
CA ALA A 152 1.78 -6.83 -19.47
C ALA A 152 1.82 -8.06 -18.53
N LYS A 153 2.11 -7.87 -17.24
CA LYS A 153 2.34 -8.96 -16.28
C LYS A 153 1.21 -9.14 -15.28
N ILE A 154 0.57 -8.06 -14.82
CA ILE A 154 -0.46 -8.14 -13.76
C ILE A 154 -1.60 -9.07 -14.16
N LYS A 155 -1.96 -9.97 -13.24
CA LYS A 155 -2.94 -11.04 -13.39
C LYS A 155 -4.21 -10.78 -12.58
N GLY A 156 -5.22 -11.63 -12.81
CA GLY A 156 -6.39 -11.75 -11.96
C GLY A 156 -7.28 -10.51 -11.96
N ARG A 157 -7.96 -10.24 -10.83
CA ARG A 157 -8.91 -9.12 -10.73
C ARG A 157 -8.29 -7.74 -10.96
N CYS A 158 -6.96 -7.60 -10.77
CA CYS A 158 -6.23 -6.36 -10.99
C CYS A 158 -5.69 -6.19 -12.42
N ALA A 159 -5.79 -7.20 -13.30
CA ALA A 159 -5.20 -7.13 -14.64
C ALA A 159 -5.79 -5.98 -15.49
N PRO A 160 -5.02 -5.38 -16.41
CA PRO A 160 -5.56 -4.45 -17.40
C PRO A 160 -6.68 -5.09 -18.22
N GLY A 161 -7.75 -4.34 -18.45
CA GLY A 161 -8.97 -4.86 -19.10
C GLY A 161 -9.91 -5.64 -18.17
N ILE A 162 -9.44 -6.06 -16.99
CA ILE A 162 -10.28 -6.62 -15.93
C ILE A 162 -10.70 -5.51 -14.95
N CYS A 163 -9.73 -4.87 -14.28
CA CYS A 163 -9.99 -3.74 -13.38
C CYS A 163 -10.13 -2.44 -14.18
N LYS A 164 -11.25 -1.72 -14.01
CA LYS A 164 -11.45 -0.43 -14.69
C LYS A 164 -10.55 0.70 -14.17
N TRP A 165 -9.93 0.52 -12.99
CA TRP A 165 -9.05 1.51 -12.37
C TRP A 165 -7.55 1.25 -12.58
N PHE A 166 -7.21 0.28 -13.44
CA PHE A 166 -5.80 -0.13 -13.60
C PHE A 166 -4.89 1.05 -13.94
N ASP A 167 -5.28 1.94 -14.84
CA ASP A 167 -4.42 3.04 -15.28
C ASP A 167 -4.23 4.12 -14.19
N ALA A 168 -5.08 4.18 -13.16
CA ALA A 168 -4.94 5.11 -12.02
C ALA A 168 -4.23 4.49 -10.81
N CYS A 169 -4.18 3.16 -10.68
CA CYS A 169 -3.57 2.45 -9.54
C CYS A 169 -2.27 1.74 -9.91
N GLY A 170 -2.15 1.25 -11.15
CA GLY A 170 -1.03 0.46 -11.65
C GLY A 170 -0.90 -0.93 -11.00
N GLY A 171 -1.84 -1.34 -10.15
CA GLY A 171 -1.73 -2.52 -9.31
C GLY A 171 -0.88 -2.31 -8.05
N ALA A 172 -0.70 -1.09 -7.55
CA ALA A 172 -0.08 -0.82 -6.25
C ALA A 172 1.24 -1.61 -5.97
N MET A 173 1.40 -2.22 -4.79
CA MET A 173 2.65 -2.73 -4.23
C MET A 173 2.90 -4.19 -4.63
N ARG A 174 3.80 -4.41 -5.57
CA ARG A 174 4.11 -5.77 -6.08
C ARG A 174 4.77 -6.66 -5.05
N VAL A 175 5.51 -6.07 -4.11
CA VAL A 175 6.13 -6.80 -2.99
C VAL A 175 5.10 -7.48 -2.10
N ARG A 176 3.91 -6.88 -1.88
CA ARG A 176 2.85 -7.54 -1.10
C ARG A 176 2.30 -8.77 -1.83
N ALA A 177 2.09 -8.64 -3.14
CA ALA A 177 1.64 -9.76 -3.97
C ALA A 177 2.66 -10.90 -3.97
N ASP A 178 3.96 -10.58 -4.07
CA ASP A 178 5.06 -11.54 -3.98
C ASP A 178 5.04 -12.29 -2.63
N LEU A 179 4.97 -11.57 -1.52
CA LEU A 179 5.04 -12.18 -0.19
C LEU A 179 3.78 -12.99 0.18
N VAL A 180 2.61 -12.63 -0.36
CA VAL A 180 1.35 -13.34 -0.08
C VAL A 180 1.15 -14.54 -1.01
N TYR A 181 1.44 -14.39 -2.29
CA TYR A 181 1.12 -15.40 -3.32
C TYR A 181 2.34 -16.11 -3.89
N SER A 182 3.57 -15.72 -3.50
CA SER A 182 4.79 -16.09 -4.22
C SER A 182 4.72 -15.75 -5.72
N ASP A 183 3.98 -14.69 -6.05
CA ASP A 183 3.81 -14.19 -7.41
C ASP A 183 3.66 -12.65 -7.37
N PRO A 184 4.69 -11.88 -7.77
CA PRO A 184 4.64 -10.41 -7.77
C PRO A 184 3.59 -9.83 -8.73
N TRP A 185 3.06 -10.65 -9.64
CA TRP A 185 2.08 -10.26 -10.64
C TRP A 185 0.65 -10.60 -10.24
N ALA A 186 0.45 -11.30 -9.12
CA ALA A 186 -0.86 -11.54 -8.55
C ALA A 186 -1.57 -10.22 -8.14
N PRO A 187 -2.90 -10.22 -7.96
CA PRO A 187 -3.64 -9.07 -7.47
C PRO A 187 -3.04 -8.46 -6.19
N GLU A 188 -3.16 -7.15 -6.03
CA GLU A 188 -2.77 -6.46 -4.81
C GLU A 188 -3.60 -6.99 -3.62
N PRO A 189 -3.01 -7.67 -2.63
CA PRO A 189 -3.78 -8.25 -1.53
C PRO A 189 -4.46 -7.18 -0.65
N ALA A 190 -3.86 -5.99 -0.49
CA ALA A 190 -4.44 -4.89 0.29
C ALA A 190 -5.48 -4.05 -0.49
N CYS A 191 -5.92 -4.51 -1.66
CA CYS A 191 -6.97 -3.83 -2.41
C CYS A 191 -8.33 -4.05 -1.72
N TYR A 192 -8.85 -2.99 -1.11
CA TYR A 192 -10.10 -3.01 -0.37
C TYR A 192 -11.34 -2.61 -1.19
N LEU A 193 -11.19 -2.46 -2.52
CA LEU A 193 -12.33 -2.22 -3.40
C LEU A 193 -13.11 -3.50 -3.67
N THR A 194 -14.43 -3.38 -3.72
CA THR A 194 -15.33 -4.47 -4.05
C THR A 194 -15.23 -4.85 -5.52
N ASP A 195 -15.69 -6.05 -5.88
CA ASP A 195 -15.77 -6.50 -7.27
C ASP A 195 -16.60 -5.55 -8.13
N GLU A 196 -17.71 -5.05 -7.60
CA GLU A 196 -18.54 -4.05 -8.26
C GLU A 196 -17.77 -2.74 -8.49
N GLU A 197 -17.07 -2.24 -7.48
CA GLU A 197 -16.30 -1.00 -7.55
C GLU A 197 -15.18 -1.07 -8.59
N ILE A 198 -14.57 -2.25 -8.82
CA ILE A 198 -13.54 -2.43 -9.86
C ILE A 198 -14.11 -2.90 -11.21
N GLY A 199 -15.41 -3.22 -11.26
CA GLY A 199 -16.08 -3.76 -12.45
C GLY A 199 -15.67 -5.19 -12.79
N PHE A 200 -15.41 -6.04 -11.79
CA PHE A 200 -15.07 -7.46 -11.92
C PHE A 200 -16.34 -8.32 -11.96
N THR A 201 -17.05 -8.24 -13.08
CA THR A 201 -18.34 -8.92 -13.32
C THR A 201 -18.19 -10.44 -13.38
N PRO A 202 -19.28 -11.22 -13.28
CA PRO A 202 -19.23 -12.68 -13.41
C PRO A 202 -18.56 -13.17 -14.70
N GLU A 203 -18.72 -12.45 -15.81
CA GLU A 203 -18.07 -12.77 -17.10
C GLU A 203 -16.55 -12.62 -17.01
N LYS A 204 -16.07 -11.53 -16.38
CA LYS A 204 -14.63 -11.33 -16.14
C LYS A 204 -14.07 -12.33 -15.15
N GLN A 205 -14.83 -12.71 -14.11
CA GLN A 205 -14.43 -13.77 -13.19
C GLN A 205 -14.28 -15.11 -13.90
N LYS A 206 -15.17 -15.46 -14.82
CA LYS A 206 -15.03 -16.66 -15.67
C LYS A 206 -13.78 -16.59 -16.55
N LEU A 207 -13.51 -15.43 -17.15
CA LEU A 207 -12.32 -15.20 -17.97
C LEU A 207 -11.02 -15.37 -17.17
N VAL A 208 -10.96 -14.78 -15.97
CA VAL A 208 -9.82 -14.90 -15.06
C VAL A 208 -9.60 -16.34 -14.61
N ARG A 209 -10.69 -17.05 -14.23
CA ARG A 209 -10.64 -18.48 -13.89
C ARG A 209 -10.16 -19.35 -15.06
N ALA A 210 -10.62 -19.07 -16.27
CA ALA A 210 -10.20 -19.79 -17.47
C ALA A 210 -8.69 -19.63 -17.78
N ARG A 211 -8.06 -18.55 -17.29
CA ARG A 211 -6.61 -18.32 -17.40
C ARG A 211 -5.81 -18.94 -16.25
N GLY A 212 -6.47 -19.52 -15.25
CA GLY A 212 -5.80 -19.98 -14.02
C GLY A 212 -5.29 -18.83 -13.15
N GLU A 213 -5.87 -17.63 -13.29
CA GLU A 213 -5.44 -16.41 -12.59
C GLU A 213 -6.41 -16.03 -11.46
N ASP A 214 -7.12 -17.01 -10.90
CA ASP A 214 -8.06 -16.80 -9.80
C ASP A 214 -7.30 -16.85 -8.47
N PHE A 215 -6.99 -15.67 -7.93
CA PHE A 215 -6.27 -15.53 -6.67
C PHE A 215 -7.26 -15.26 -5.52
N PRO A 216 -7.26 -16.07 -4.46
CA PRO A 216 -8.09 -15.81 -3.29
C PRO A 216 -7.58 -14.56 -2.60
N MET A 217 -8.40 -13.51 -2.58
CA MET A 217 -8.03 -12.28 -1.89
C MET A 217 -8.05 -12.51 -0.38
N PRO A 218 -6.99 -12.17 0.38
CA PRO A 218 -6.95 -12.43 1.81
C PRO A 218 -8.10 -11.71 2.53
N GLU A 219 -8.70 -12.42 3.47
CA GLU A 219 -9.44 -11.82 4.56
C GLU A 219 -8.38 -11.44 5.60
N PHE A 220 -7.93 -10.18 5.60
CA PHE A 220 -7.18 -9.64 6.74
C PHE A 220 -8.16 -9.52 7.90
N SER A 221 -8.48 -10.66 8.49
CA SER A 221 -9.36 -10.76 9.63
C SER A 221 -8.48 -10.59 10.86
N ARG A 222 -8.60 -9.44 11.52
CA ARG A 222 -8.38 -9.46 12.96
C ARG A 222 -9.67 -10.00 13.58
N PRO A 223 -9.66 -11.13 14.32
CA PRO A 223 -10.68 -11.30 15.34
C PRO A 223 -10.63 -10.05 16.25
N PRO A 224 -11.78 -9.51 16.70
CA PRO A 224 -11.78 -8.30 17.50
C PRO A 224 -10.85 -8.48 18.70
N ARG A 225 -9.83 -7.63 18.81
CA ARG A 225 -9.02 -7.57 20.03
C ARG A 225 -10.00 -7.23 21.15
N THR A 226 -10.22 -8.17 22.07
CA THR A 226 -10.68 -7.81 23.40
C THR A 226 -9.71 -6.75 23.89
N ALA A 227 -10.24 -5.56 24.22
CA ALA A 227 -9.41 -4.44 24.62
C ALA A 227 -8.42 -4.90 25.69
N PRO A 228 -7.11 -4.59 25.58
CA PRO A 228 -6.20 -4.89 26.66
C PRO A 228 -6.72 -4.25 27.94
N PRO A 229 -6.57 -4.91 29.11
CA PRO A 229 -7.05 -4.37 30.37
C PRO A 229 -6.47 -2.96 30.59
N ARG A 230 -7.27 -2.09 31.22
CA ARG A 230 -6.85 -0.70 31.42
C ARG A 230 -5.58 -0.69 32.26
N ILE A 231 -4.73 0.32 32.10
CA ILE A 231 -3.49 0.48 32.89
C ILE A 231 -3.77 0.45 34.41
N SER A 232 -5.01 0.74 34.83
CA SER A 232 -5.50 0.58 36.21
C SER A 232 -5.51 -0.86 36.74
N ASP A 233 -5.44 -1.85 35.86
CA ASP A 233 -5.62 -3.27 36.17
C ASP A 233 -4.28 -4.02 36.19
N ILE A 234 -3.16 -3.32 35.97
CA ILE A 234 -1.80 -3.85 36.03
C ILE A 234 -1.25 -3.55 37.45
N PRO A 235 -0.94 -4.56 38.29
CA PRO A 235 -0.31 -4.31 39.58
C PRO A 235 1.06 -3.65 39.37
N PRO A 236 1.48 -2.69 40.22
CA PRO A 236 2.69 -1.92 40.00
C PRO A 236 3.93 -2.81 39.93
N SER A 237 4.75 -2.60 38.91
CA SER A 237 6.02 -3.32 38.71
C SER A 237 6.99 -3.01 39.85
N ILE A 238 7.55 -4.05 40.47
CA ILE A 238 8.63 -3.94 41.45
C ILE A 238 9.87 -3.35 40.75
N SER A 239 10.38 -2.25 41.29
CA SER A 239 11.54 -1.53 40.77
C SER A 239 12.80 -2.39 40.86
N CYS A 240 13.50 -2.56 39.73
CA CYS A 240 14.83 -3.16 39.70
C CYS A 240 15.85 -2.09 40.15
N THR A 241 16.11 -2.00 41.46
CA THR A 241 17.24 -1.23 42.00
C THR A 241 18.50 -2.09 41.97
N GLY A 242 19.09 -2.23 40.79
CA GLY A 242 20.46 -2.72 40.64
C GLY A 242 21.43 -1.60 40.94
N GLY A 243 21.67 -1.34 42.23
CA GLY A 243 22.64 -0.38 42.71
C GLY A 243 24.08 -0.78 42.35
N THR A 244 24.85 0.22 41.98
CA THR A 244 26.31 0.26 42.10
C THR A 244 26.72 0.09 43.56
N GLU A 245 27.59 -0.88 43.87
CA GLU A 245 28.70 -0.84 44.85
C GLU A 245 29.15 -2.26 45.26
N ALA A 246 30.32 -2.68 44.76
CA ALA A 246 31.40 -3.40 45.44
C ALA A 246 32.50 -3.75 44.43
#